data_AF-A0A2N2DCR4-F1
#
_entry.id   AF-A0A2N2DCR4-F1
#
_cell.length_a   1.000
_cell.length_b   1.000
_cell.length_c   1.000
_cell.angle_alpha   90.00
_cell.angle_beta   90.00
_cell.angle_gamma   90.00
#
_symmetry.space_group_name_H-M   'P 1'
#
loop_
_entity.id
_entity.type
_entity.pdbx_description
1 polymer ?
#
loop_
_entity_poly.entity_id
_entity_poly.type
_entity_poly.pdbx_seq_one_letter_code
_entity_poly.pdbx_strand_id
1 'polypeptide(L)'
;MMISIDSKVTLLLGSRLAIRKDSDLTPLTLREWNNLEKKLSTSGLESPGDLLGLGVDDIQQHLEFSNEEAIRIVELLDRIDLLEMVLAYYADKGIQVVTRNEQIYPQRYRERLKEGAPL
;
A
#
# COMPACT_ATOMS: atom_id res chain seq x y z
N MET A 1 -6.04 -7.26 -16.81
CA MET A 1 -4.89 -6.41 -16.49
C MET A 1 -4.32 -6.93 -15.18
N MET A 2 -3.01 -7.18 -15.11
CA MET A 2 -2.34 -7.58 -13.87
C MET A 2 -1.76 -6.31 -13.25
N ILE A 3 -2.22 -5.93 -12.06
CA ILE A 3 -1.66 -4.77 -11.34
C ILE A 3 -0.28 -5.12 -10.78
N SER A 4 0.61 -4.13 -10.69
CA SER A 4 1.98 -4.35 -10.24
C SER A 4 2.06 -4.74 -8.75
N ILE A 5 3.20 -5.27 -8.32
CA ILE A 5 3.45 -5.59 -6.90
C ILE A 5 3.37 -4.31 -6.06
N ASP A 6 3.93 -3.19 -6.54
CA ASP A 6 3.83 -1.90 -5.85
C ASP A 6 2.38 -1.43 -5.70
N SER A 7 1.56 -1.65 -6.72
CA SER A 7 0.13 -1.31 -6.69
C SER A 7 -0.58 -2.16 -5.63
N LYS A 8 -0.24 -3.45 -5.50
CA LYS A 8 -0.78 -4.32 -4.46
C LYS A 8 -0.38 -3.84 -3.07
N VAL A 9 0.90 -3.51 -2.86
CA VAL A 9 1.35 -2.93 -1.58
C VAL A 9 0.64 -1.61 -1.29
N THR A 10 0.48 -0.75 -2.29
CA THR A 10 -0.27 0.50 -2.16
C THR A 10 -1.71 0.25 -1.70
N LEU A 11 -2.37 -0.78 -2.23
CA LEU A 11 -3.73 -1.16 -1.81
C LEU A 11 -3.77 -1.77 -0.40
N LEU A 12 -2.79 -2.62 -0.06
CA LEU A 12 -2.68 -3.22 1.27
C LEU A 12 -2.49 -2.15 2.34
N LEU A 13 -1.58 -1.22 2.12
CA LEU A 13 -1.25 -0.19 3.09
C LEU A 13 -2.25 0.96 3.10
N GLY A 14 -2.75 1.37 1.93
CA GLY A 14 -3.51 2.62 1.76
C GLY A 14 -5.04 2.47 1.68
N SER A 15 -5.58 1.25 1.71
CA SER A 15 -7.02 1.03 1.55
C SER A 15 -7.61 0.06 2.57
N ARG A 16 -8.93 0.11 2.73
CA ARG A 16 -9.68 -0.88 3.52
C ARG A 16 -9.98 -2.18 2.76
N LEU A 17 -9.47 -2.35 1.53
CA LEU A 17 -9.61 -3.61 0.82
C LEU A 17 -8.92 -4.72 1.60
N ALA A 18 -9.54 -5.90 1.62
CA ALA A 18 -9.08 -7.05 2.39
C ALA A 18 -8.91 -6.79 3.91
N ILE A 19 -9.49 -5.71 4.48
CA ILE A 19 -9.60 -5.56 5.94
C ILE A 19 -10.96 -6.11 6.36
N ARG A 20 -10.98 -7.02 7.33
CA ARG A 20 -12.24 -7.54 7.88
C ARG A 20 -13.01 -6.41 8.57
N LYS A 21 -14.35 -6.42 8.45
CA LYS A 21 -15.22 -5.36 9.01
C LYS A 21 -15.13 -5.25 10.54
N ASP A 22 -14.79 -6.34 11.21
CA ASP A 22 -14.64 -6.46 12.66
C ASP A 22 -13.20 -6.25 13.15
N SER A 23 -12.28 -5.88 12.26
CA SER A 23 -10.89 -5.58 12.62
C SER A 23 -10.70 -4.10 12.95
N ASP A 24 -9.90 -3.83 13.99
CA ASP A 24 -9.40 -2.49 14.32
C ASP A 24 -8.22 -2.06 13.45
N LEU A 25 -7.73 -2.93 12.55
CA LEU A 25 -6.65 -2.62 11.63
C LEU A 25 -7.05 -1.47 10.71
N THR A 26 -6.22 -0.44 10.67
CA THR A 26 -6.46 0.76 9.86
C THR A 26 -5.40 0.90 8.78
N PRO A 27 -5.80 1.26 7.54
CA PRO A 27 -4.83 1.61 6.52
C PRO A 27 -4.10 2.90 6.91
N LEU A 28 -2.92 3.08 6.34
CA LEU A 28 -2.17 4.32 6.41
C LEU A 28 -3.02 5.47 5.87
N THR A 29 -3.04 6.56 6.63
CA THR A 29 -3.48 7.85 6.13
C THR A 29 -2.53 8.34 5.03
N LEU A 30 -2.99 9.27 4.21
CA LEU A 30 -2.16 9.85 3.15
C LEU A 30 -0.87 10.49 3.70
N ARG A 31 -0.93 11.08 4.92
CA ARG A 31 0.25 11.64 5.58
C ARG A 31 1.25 10.55 5.97
N GLU A 32 0.78 9.44 6.53
CA GLU A 32 1.63 8.30 6.89
C GLU A 32 2.23 7.64 5.64
N TRP A 33 1.45 7.50 4.58
CA TRP A 33 1.94 7.03 3.29
C TRP A 33 3.05 7.93 2.73
N ASN A 34 2.84 9.25 2.71
CA ASN A 34 3.87 10.18 2.23
C ASN A 34 5.15 10.13 3.10
N ASN A 35 5.02 9.83 4.39
CA ASN A 35 6.18 9.60 5.27
C ASN A 35 6.90 8.28 4.93
N LEU A 36 6.14 7.21 4.67
CA LEU A 36 6.68 5.94 4.20
C LEU A 36 7.46 6.11 2.90
N GLU A 37 6.93 6.83 1.91
CA GLU A 37 7.65 7.09 0.66
C GLU A 37 8.96 7.83 0.86
N LYS A 38 8.98 8.83 1.73
CA LYS A 38 10.19 9.57 2.08
C LYS A 38 11.24 8.64 2.69
N LYS A 39 10.83 7.80 3.66
CA LYS A 39 11.71 6.80 4.29
C LYS A 39 12.21 5.75 3.29
N LEU A 40 11.34 5.24 2.41
CA LEU A 40 11.73 4.30 1.34
C LEU A 40 12.87 4.86 0.50
N SER A 41 12.73 6.09 -0.01
CA SER A 41 13.75 6.76 -0.85
C SER A 41 15.13 6.93 -0.18
N THR A 42 15.22 6.82 1.15
CA THR A 42 16.47 6.92 1.90
C THR A 42 16.97 5.59 2.49
N SER A 43 16.15 4.54 2.43
CA SER A 43 16.37 3.26 3.13
C SER A 43 17.16 2.20 2.33
N GLY A 44 17.38 2.45 1.05
CA GLY A 44 17.92 1.46 0.10
C GLY A 44 16.87 0.51 -0.47
N LEU A 45 15.61 0.58 -0.01
CA LEU A 45 14.46 -0.04 -0.66
C LEU A 45 14.02 0.84 -1.85
N GLU A 46 13.90 0.27 -3.04
CA GLU A 46 13.67 1.02 -4.29
C GLU A 46 12.18 1.30 -4.52
N SER A 47 11.30 0.49 -3.92
CA SER A 47 9.86 0.52 -4.18
C SER A 47 9.02 0.07 -2.97
N PRO A 48 7.72 0.42 -2.91
CA PRO A 48 6.81 -0.14 -1.91
C PRO A 48 6.76 -1.68 -1.96
N GLY A 49 6.89 -2.28 -3.15
CA GLY A 49 6.92 -3.73 -3.34
C GLY A 49 7.99 -4.45 -2.52
N ASP A 50 9.11 -3.78 -2.25
CA ASP A 50 10.22 -4.34 -1.48
C ASP A 50 9.88 -4.54 0.01
N LEU A 51 8.75 -4.01 0.48
CA LEU A 51 8.26 -4.23 1.84
C LEU A 51 7.63 -5.61 2.04
N LEU A 52 7.20 -6.27 0.96
CA LEU A 52 6.53 -7.56 1.07
C LEU A 52 7.47 -8.64 1.60
N GLY A 53 7.03 -9.32 2.64
CA GLY A 53 7.80 -10.39 3.29
C GLY A 53 8.83 -9.91 4.31
N LEU A 54 8.99 -8.60 4.50
CA LEU A 54 9.78 -8.05 5.60
C LEU A 54 9.08 -8.24 6.94
N GLY A 55 9.85 -8.60 7.98
CA GLY A 55 9.35 -8.68 9.35
C GLY A 55 9.33 -7.32 10.05
N VAL A 56 8.78 -7.29 11.28
CA VAL A 56 8.71 -6.08 12.10
C VAL A 56 10.10 -5.49 12.33
N ASP A 57 11.08 -6.32 12.68
CA ASP A 57 12.47 -5.89 12.92
C ASP A 57 13.10 -5.26 11.66
N ASP A 58 12.85 -5.84 10.48
CA ASP A 58 13.36 -5.33 9.21
C ASP A 58 12.74 -3.95 8.90
N ILE A 59 11.43 -3.80 9.08
CA ILE A 59 10.73 -2.52 8.90
C ILE A 59 11.29 -1.45 9.86
N GLN A 60 11.57 -1.80 11.11
CA GLN A 60 12.17 -0.87 12.06
C GLN A 60 13.59 -0.49 11.68
N GLN A 61 14.41 -1.45 11.25
CA GLN A 61 15.82 -1.20 10.89
C GLN A 61 15.97 -0.39 9.61
N HIS A 62 15.20 -0.72 8.57
CA HIS A 62 15.30 -0.05 7.27
C HIS A 62 14.61 1.31 7.26
N LEU A 63 13.48 1.46 7.98
CA LEU A 63 12.62 2.63 7.84
C LEU A 63 12.49 3.45 9.13
N GLU A 64 13.10 3.04 10.24
CA GLU A 64 13.06 3.77 11.52
C GLU A 64 11.62 4.08 11.98
N PHE A 65 10.71 3.11 11.82
CA PHE A 65 9.35 3.21 12.37
C PHE A 65 9.32 2.78 13.83
N SER A 66 8.37 3.31 14.60
CA SER A 66 8.08 2.78 15.94
C SER A 66 7.62 1.33 15.86
N ASN A 67 7.72 0.60 16.98
CA ASN A 67 7.28 -0.79 17.04
C ASN A 67 5.79 -0.95 16.67
N GLU A 68 4.94 -0.03 17.14
CA GLU A 68 3.50 -0.04 16.83
C GLU A 68 3.23 0.20 15.33
N GLU A 69 3.94 1.15 14.71
CA GLU A 69 3.82 1.41 13.28
C GLU A 69 4.31 0.22 12.43
N ALA A 70 5.44 -0.39 12.82
CA ALA A 70 6.03 -1.52 12.11
C ALA A 70 5.13 -2.77 12.19
N ILE A 71 4.57 -3.08 13.37
CA ILE A 71 3.58 -4.16 13.53
C ILE A 71 2.37 -3.91 12.62
N ARG A 72 1.81 -2.68 12.65
CA ARG A 72 0.66 -2.35 11.80
C ARG A 72 0.98 -2.50 10.31
N ILE A 73 2.17 -2.08 9.86
CA ILE A 73 2.60 -2.22 8.46
C ILE A 73 2.66 -3.70 8.07
N VAL A 74 3.30 -4.56 8.89
CA VAL A 74 3.39 -6.00 8.61
C VAL A 74 1.99 -6.64 8.58
N GLU A 75 1.13 -6.35 9.55
CA GLU A 75 -0.26 -6.84 9.56
C GLU A 75 -1.07 -6.38 8.34
N LEU A 76 -0.81 -5.16 7.84
CA LEU A 76 -1.42 -4.69 6.61
C LEU A 76 -0.92 -5.48 5.39
N LEU A 77 0.38 -5.82 5.33
CA LEU A 77 1.03 -6.53 4.22
C LEU A 77 0.70 -8.02 4.17
N ASP A 78 0.55 -8.68 5.33
CA ASP A 78 0.23 -10.11 5.46
C ASP A 78 -1.12 -10.50 4.83
N ARG A 79 -1.93 -9.51 4.44
CA ARG A 79 -3.24 -9.70 3.80
C ARG A 79 -3.17 -9.86 2.28
N ILE A 80 -1.97 -10.07 1.71
CA ILE A 80 -1.76 -10.17 0.26
C ILE A 80 -2.66 -11.24 -0.39
N ASP A 81 -2.76 -12.44 0.17
CA ASP A 81 -3.58 -13.52 -0.40
C ASP A 81 -5.07 -13.14 -0.43
N LEU A 82 -5.55 -12.48 0.64
CA LEU A 82 -6.93 -11.99 0.70
C LEU A 82 -7.16 -10.85 -0.29
N LEU A 83 -6.18 -9.96 -0.50
CA LEU A 83 -6.26 -8.93 -1.53
C LEU A 83 -6.38 -9.54 -2.92
N GLU A 84 -5.57 -10.57 -3.26
CA GLU A 84 -5.66 -11.25 -4.55
C GLU A 84 -7.06 -11.82 -4.80
N MET A 85 -7.64 -12.48 -3.79
CA MET A 85 -9.02 -13.00 -3.89
C MET A 85 -10.05 -11.88 -4.10
N VAL A 86 -9.92 -10.76 -3.39
CA VAL A 86 -10.81 -9.60 -3.53
C VAL A 86 -10.69 -8.95 -4.91
N LEU A 87 -9.47 -8.82 -5.42
CA LEU A 87 -9.22 -8.27 -6.77
C LEU A 87 -9.80 -9.18 -7.85
N ALA A 88 -9.60 -10.50 -7.74
CA ALA A 88 -10.19 -11.47 -8.65
C ALA A 88 -11.73 -11.39 -8.64
N TYR A 89 -12.34 -11.29 -7.45
CA TYR A 89 -13.78 -11.13 -7.29
C TYR A 89 -14.33 -9.87 -7.98
N TYR A 90 -13.65 -8.73 -7.86
CA TYR A 90 -14.07 -7.49 -8.54
C TYR A 90 -13.84 -7.56 -10.05
N ALA A 91 -12.72 -8.15 -10.48
CA ALA A 91 -12.40 -8.32 -11.89
C ALA A 91 -13.43 -9.19 -12.62
N ASP A 92 -13.92 -10.27 -11.98
CA ASP A 92 -15.02 -11.11 -12.49
C ASP A 92 -16.32 -10.30 -12.73
N LYS A 93 -16.52 -9.22 -11.96
CA LYS A 93 -17.65 -8.29 -12.11
C LYS A 93 -17.37 -7.14 -13.08
N GLY A 94 -16.24 -7.17 -13.80
CA GLY A 94 -15.82 -6.10 -14.69
C GLY A 94 -15.33 -4.84 -13.98
N ILE A 95 -15.05 -4.91 -12.67
CA ILE A 95 -14.52 -3.79 -11.88
C ILE A 95 -13.00 -3.93 -11.80
N GLN A 96 -12.27 -2.91 -12.23
CA GLN A 96 -10.81 -2.88 -12.15
C GLN A 96 -10.35 -1.80 -11.17
N VAL A 97 -9.26 -2.11 -10.46
CA VAL A 97 -8.60 -1.17 -9.56
C VAL A 97 -7.49 -0.45 -10.33
N VAL A 98 -7.32 0.83 -10.03
CA VAL A 98 -6.25 1.68 -10.55
C VAL A 98 -5.63 2.38 -9.36
N THR A 99 -4.31 2.33 -9.27
CA THR A 99 -3.50 3.09 -8.31
C THR A 99 -2.71 4.14 -9.07
N ARG A 100 -2.06 5.05 -8.35
CA ARG A 100 -1.14 6.03 -8.91
C ARG A 100 0.07 5.43 -9.61
N ASN A 101 0.32 4.12 -9.50
CA ASN A 101 1.40 3.42 -10.19
C ASN A 101 1.02 3.06 -11.64
N GLU A 102 -0.27 3.03 -11.97
CA GLU A 102 -0.72 2.74 -13.33
C GLU A 102 -0.74 3.99 -14.23
N GLN A 103 -0.44 3.80 -15.53
CA GLN A 103 -0.46 4.88 -16.53
C GLN A 103 -1.86 5.47 -16.75
N ILE A 104 -2.92 4.68 -16.53
CA ILE A 104 -4.32 5.09 -16.69
C ILE A 104 -4.80 5.98 -15.53
N TYR A 105 -4.00 6.13 -14.47
CA TYR A 105 -4.32 7.01 -13.36
C TYR A 105 -4.54 8.47 -13.83
N PRO A 106 -5.60 9.17 -13.38
CA PRO A 106 -5.92 10.51 -13.86
C PRO A 106 -4.79 11.53 -13.62
N GLN A 107 -4.13 11.98 -14.71
CA GLN A 107 -3.01 12.92 -14.63
C GLN A 107 -3.34 14.23 -13.91
N ARG A 108 -4.59 14.72 -14.05
CA ARG A 108 -5.06 15.91 -13.34
C ARG A 108 -4.98 15.79 -11.82
N TYR A 109 -5.13 14.59 -11.25
CA TYR A 109 -4.95 14.40 -9.81
C TYR A 109 -3.49 14.53 -9.42
N ARG A 110 -2.58 13.91 -10.19
CA ARG A 110 -1.13 14.01 -9.96
C ARG A 110 -0.64 15.45 -10.05
N GLU A 111 -1.06 16.19 -11.08
CA GLU A 111 -0.62 17.57 -11.32
C GLU A 111 -1.15 18.55 -10.27
N ARG A 112 -2.42 18.42 -9.86
CA ARG A 112 -3.10 19.42 -9.01
C ARG A 112 -2.97 19.11 -7.52
N LEU A 113 -3.01 17.85 -7.14
CA LEU A 113 -3.03 17.44 -5.73
C LEU A 113 -1.65 17.04 -5.22
N LYS A 114 -0.73 16.60 -6.09
CA LYS A 114 0.63 16.17 -5.73
C LYS A 114 0.61 15.12 -4.61
N GLU A 115 1.24 15.39 -3.47
CA GLU A 115 1.22 14.56 -2.25
C GLU A 115 -0.21 14.36 -1.67
N GLY A 116 -1.18 15.18 -2.10
CA GLY A 116 -2.60 15.08 -1.76
C GLY A 116 -3.43 14.20 -2.70
N ALA A 117 -2.82 13.60 -3.73
CA ALA A 117 -3.53 12.78 -4.70
C ALA A 117 -3.98 11.43 -4.08
N PRO A 118 -5.15 10.88 -4.48
CA PRO A 118 -5.54 9.54 -4.09
C PRO A 118 -4.49 8.50 -4.49
N LEU A 119 -4.26 7.52 -3.61
CA LEU A 119 -3.30 6.44 -3.84
C LEU A 119 -3.73 5.50 -4.97
#